data_AF-A0A2D9ZA25-F1
#
_entry.id   AF-A0A2D9ZA25-F1
#
_cell.length_a   1.000
_cell.length_b   1.000
_cell.length_c   1.000
_cell.angle_alpha   90.00
_cell.angle_beta   90.00
_cell.angle_gamma   90.00
#
_symmetry.space_group_name_H-M   'P 1'
#
loop_
_entity.id
_entity.type
_entity.pdbx_description
1 polymer ?
#
loop_
_entity_poly.entity_id
_entity_poly.type
_entity_poly.pdbx_seq_one_letter_code
_entity_poly.pdbx_strand_id
1 'polypeptide(L)'
;MSKKDKPFYKQYPITAPRFWHGLRFGDYLKLLARNKFAIHPARWFVAFTVSYFSIFNSVVGCLQSLLFKGKIQRHELPAPPIFIVGHWRSGTTFLHDLISLDDQFTYPSTLQCFLPNQFLITGKLFLKLDKFLVPEKRPQDNVTTSFHKPQEDEFAIFNMGHHSPYLRMAFPNGPLVDNDYLTLENLSEAQVSQWQETLVRFVKMVSYQQPDKPVVLKSPPHIGRLKYLADAFPGSRFIHISRDPYSLIPSTVRLWQSLDYIQGFNRPKYDLPWLYEYIGDTFETLYEAFERQRLDIDESQLIDVRYEDLVADAPGVIRSIYESLNLGDFDSQMAEPLADYLESQKDYKVNQHDLPNELTELIESRCIPHLEKYGYQKRA
;
A
#
# COMPACT_ATOMS: atom_id res chain seq x y z
N MET A 1 -32.50 4.88 -3.51
CA MET A 1 -31.26 5.39 -2.87
C MET A 1 -31.42 6.87 -2.66
N SER A 2 -31.40 7.29 -1.39
CA SER A 2 -31.31 8.69 -0.99
C SER A 2 -30.05 9.32 -1.58
N LYS A 3 -30.01 10.65 -1.71
CA LYS A 3 -28.78 11.38 -2.10
C LYS A 3 -27.60 11.09 -1.15
N LYS A 4 -27.89 10.66 0.09
CA LYS A 4 -26.92 10.23 1.12
C LYS A 4 -26.31 8.83 0.87
N ASP A 5 -26.96 7.98 0.08
CA ASP A 5 -26.51 6.59 -0.17
C ASP A 5 -25.67 6.48 -1.45
N LYS A 6 -25.46 7.57 -2.19
CA LYS A 6 -24.70 7.52 -3.43
C LYS A 6 -23.24 7.23 -3.11
N PRO A 7 -22.64 6.18 -3.69
CA PRO A 7 -21.25 5.86 -3.44
C PRO A 7 -20.38 7.04 -3.87
N PHE A 8 -19.47 7.46 -2.98
CA PHE A 8 -18.54 8.53 -3.30
C PHE A 8 -17.40 7.97 -4.14
N TYR A 9 -17.44 8.22 -5.44
CA TYR A 9 -16.29 8.01 -6.32
C TYR A 9 -16.17 9.18 -7.27
N LYS A 10 -14.94 9.66 -7.47
CA LYS A 10 -14.66 10.57 -8.58
C LYS A 10 -14.73 9.80 -9.89
N GLN A 11 -15.22 10.43 -10.95
CA GLN A 11 -15.16 9.82 -12.27
C GLN A 11 -13.70 9.56 -12.63
N TYR A 12 -13.40 8.31 -12.95
CA TYR A 12 -12.07 7.90 -13.38
C TYR A 12 -12.16 7.49 -14.85
N PRO A 13 -11.34 8.09 -15.75
CA PRO A 13 -11.45 7.83 -17.17
C PRO A 13 -11.38 6.33 -17.49
N ILE A 14 -12.18 5.88 -18.45
CA ILE A 14 -12.16 4.48 -18.88
C ILE A 14 -10.80 4.10 -19.50
N THR A 15 -10.08 5.09 -20.04
CA THR A 15 -8.73 4.99 -20.60
C THR A 15 -7.62 5.02 -19.55
N ALA A 16 -7.93 5.41 -18.31
CA ALA A 16 -6.90 5.53 -17.29
C ALA A 16 -6.42 4.14 -16.83
N PRO A 17 -5.12 3.94 -16.55
CA PRO A 17 -4.60 2.65 -16.10
C PRO A 17 -5.30 2.13 -14.84
N ARG A 18 -5.50 0.82 -14.80
CA ARG A 18 -5.96 0.05 -13.62
C ARG A 18 -4.78 -0.71 -13.03
N PHE A 19 -4.89 -1.07 -11.75
CA PHE A 19 -3.83 -1.80 -11.05
C PHE A 19 -3.45 -3.12 -11.74
N TRP A 20 -4.39 -3.73 -12.46
CA TRP A 20 -4.22 -5.00 -13.19
C TRP A 20 -3.41 -4.87 -14.48
N HIS A 21 -3.12 -3.65 -14.97
CA HIS A 21 -2.34 -3.44 -16.19
C HIS A 21 -0.88 -3.88 -16.05
N GLY A 22 -0.42 -4.19 -14.82
CA GLY A 22 0.90 -4.73 -14.52
C GLY A 22 1.03 -6.25 -14.60
N LEU A 23 -0.11 -6.96 -14.64
CA LEU A 23 -0.15 -8.42 -14.62
C LEU A 23 0.45 -8.99 -15.91
N ARG A 24 1.03 -10.19 -15.81
CA ARG A 24 1.33 -11.02 -16.97
C ARG A 24 0.08 -11.77 -17.39
N PHE A 25 0.04 -12.22 -18.64
CA PHE A 25 -1.13 -12.84 -19.27
C PHE A 25 -1.62 -14.07 -18.50
N GLY A 26 -0.72 -14.95 -18.08
CA GLY A 26 -1.08 -16.13 -17.28
C GLY A 26 -1.68 -15.77 -15.91
N ASP A 27 -1.16 -14.73 -15.26
CA ASP A 27 -1.64 -14.29 -13.94
C ASP A 27 -3.01 -13.59 -14.06
N TYR A 28 -3.20 -12.81 -15.13
CA TYR A 28 -4.50 -12.23 -15.46
C TYR A 28 -5.55 -13.30 -15.80
N LEU A 29 -5.21 -14.31 -16.59
CA LEU A 29 -6.13 -15.42 -16.88
C LEU A 29 -6.52 -16.19 -15.61
N LYS A 30 -5.58 -16.45 -14.69
CA LYS A 30 -5.88 -17.05 -13.38
C LYS A 30 -6.85 -16.20 -12.56
N LEU A 31 -6.62 -14.88 -12.53
CA LEU A 31 -7.51 -13.93 -11.84
C LEU A 31 -8.94 -13.98 -12.41
N LEU A 32 -9.08 -13.97 -13.74
CA LEU A 32 -10.39 -14.07 -14.39
C LEU A 32 -11.04 -15.44 -14.15
N ALA A 33 -10.29 -16.54 -14.31
CA ALA A 33 -10.79 -17.90 -14.16
C ALA A 33 -11.29 -18.18 -12.74
N ARG A 34 -10.53 -17.77 -11.71
CA ARG A 34 -10.94 -17.87 -10.29
C ARG A 34 -12.27 -17.17 -10.04
N ASN A 35 -12.53 -16.09 -10.77
CA ASN A 35 -13.76 -15.29 -10.67
C ASN A 35 -14.78 -15.61 -11.77
N LYS A 36 -14.66 -16.78 -12.42
CA LYS A 36 -15.59 -17.28 -13.45
C LYS A 36 -15.85 -16.28 -14.59
N PHE A 37 -14.85 -15.46 -14.92
CA PHE A 37 -14.93 -14.42 -15.95
C PHE A 37 -16.14 -13.48 -15.75
N ALA A 38 -16.51 -13.17 -14.50
CA ALA A 38 -17.66 -12.34 -14.15
C ALA A 38 -17.44 -10.83 -14.45
N ILE A 39 -17.05 -10.51 -15.68
CA ILE A 39 -16.77 -9.16 -16.17
C ILE A 39 -18.07 -8.51 -16.60
N HIS A 40 -18.41 -7.38 -15.98
CA HIS A 40 -19.59 -6.62 -16.34
C HIS A 40 -19.40 -5.96 -17.73
N PRO A 41 -20.41 -5.91 -18.63
CA PRO A 41 -20.25 -5.36 -19.99
C PRO A 41 -19.65 -3.94 -20.05
N ALA A 42 -20.06 -3.07 -19.12
CA ALA A 42 -19.48 -1.72 -18.98
C ALA A 42 -17.96 -1.68 -18.65
N ARG A 43 -17.32 -2.84 -18.41
CA ARG A 43 -15.89 -3.00 -18.14
C ARG A 43 -15.15 -3.73 -19.25
N TRP A 44 -15.80 -4.10 -20.35
CA TRP A 44 -15.15 -4.81 -21.47
C TRP A 44 -13.97 -4.05 -22.07
N PHE A 45 -14.06 -2.73 -22.19
CA PHE A 45 -12.92 -1.93 -22.66
C PHE A 45 -11.71 -2.08 -21.74
N VAL A 46 -11.91 -1.96 -20.43
CA VAL A 46 -10.84 -2.14 -19.43
C VAL A 46 -10.29 -3.57 -19.46
N ALA A 47 -11.15 -4.58 -19.57
CA ALA A 47 -10.73 -5.97 -19.68
C ALA A 47 -9.89 -6.20 -20.95
N PHE A 48 -10.28 -5.59 -22.08
CA PHE A 48 -9.53 -5.65 -23.33
C PHE A 48 -8.16 -4.98 -23.21
N THR A 49 -8.07 -3.78 -22.62
CA THR A 49 -6.77 -3.11 -22.44
C THR A 49 -5.86 -3.92 -21.51
N VAL A 50 -6.39 -4.45 -20.40
CA VAL A 50 -5.62 -5.35 -19.51
C VAL A 50 -5.14 -6.59 -20.26
N SER A 51 -5.98 -7.24 -21.08
CA SER A 51 -5.57 -8.35 -21.94
C SER A 51 -4.38 -7.97 -22.82
N TYR A 52 -4.47 -6.85 -23.54
CA TYR A 52 -3.41 -6.37 -24.42
C TYR A 52 -2.09 -6.11 -23.68
N PHE A 53 -2.14 -5.32 -22.61
CA PHE A 53 -0.93 -5.02 -21.82
C PHE A 53 -0.36 -6.25 -21.13
N SER A 54 -1.20 -7.19 -20.70
CA SER A 54 -0.70 -8.40 -20.02
C SER A 54 0.12 -9.31 -20.94
N ILE A 55 -0.21 -9.38 -22.23
CA ILE A 55 0.58 -10.08 -23.24
C ILE A 55 1.95 -9.39 -23.39
N PHE A 56 1.95 -8.06 -23.57
CA PHE A 56 3.17 -7.27 -23.65
C PHE A 56 4.06 -7.45 -22.40
N ASN A 57 3.48 -7.35 -21.21
CA ASN A 57 4.18 -7.56 -19.94
C ASN A 57 4.79 -8.97 -19.82
N SER A 58 4.17 -9.97 -20.46
CA SER A 58 4.68 -11.35 -20.44
C SER A 58 5.92 -11.49 -21.30
N VAL A 59 5.92 -10.87 -22.49
CA VAL A 59 7.06 -10.83 -23.40
C VAL A 59 8.23 -10.06 -22.77
N VAL A 60 7.97 -8.83 -22.31
CA VAL A 60 9.02 -8.00 -21.69
C VAL A 60 9.48 -8.59 -20.35
N GLY A 61 8.59 -9.21 -19.59
CA GLY A 61 8.95 -9.90 -18.34
C GLY A 61 9.84 -11.12 -18.54
N CYS A 62 9.65 -11.86 -19.62
CA CYS A 62 10.59 -12.91 -20.02
C CYS A 62 11.98 -12.31 -20.32
N LEU A 63 12.03 -11.22 -21.08
CA LEU A 63 13.27 -10.53 -21.41
C LEU A 63 13.96 -9.93 -20.16
N GLN A 64 13.21 -9.31 -19.25
CA GLN A 64 13.75 -8.77 -17.99
C GLN A 64 14.35 -9.90 -17.14
N SER A 65 13.63 -11.01 -17.01
CA SER A 65 14.14 -12.18 -16.29
C SER A 65 15.44 -12.70 -16.93
N LEU A 66 15.47 -12.85 -18.26
CA LEU A 66 16.66 -13.30 -18.97
C LEU A 66 17.88 -12.39 -18.73
N LEU A 67 17.69 -11.07 -18.79
CA LEU A 67 18.79 -10.10 -18.72
C LEU A 67 19.24 -9.77 -17.29
N PHE A 68 18.33 -9.85 -16.31
CA PHE A 68 18.57 -9.33 -14.97
C PHE A 68 18.49 -10.38 -13.85
N LYS A 69 17.89 -11.56 -14.04
CA LYS A 69 17.72 -12.54 -12.95
C LYS A 69 19.02 -12.84 -12.20
N GLY A 70 20.10 -13.17 -12.90
CA GLY A 70 21.40 -13.44 -12.28
C GLY A 70 22.09 -12.20 -11.69
N LYS A 71 21.75 -10.99 -12.13
CA LYS A 71 22.25 -9.74 -11.56
C LYS A 71 21.54 -9.44 -10.24
N ILE A 72 20.21 -9.55 -10.23
CA ILE A 72 19.37 -9.33 -9.04
C ILE A 72 19.63 -10.39 -7.97
N GLN A 73 19.83 -11.66 -8.34
CA GLN A 73 20.16 -12.70 -7.36
C GLN A 73 21.46 -12.41 -6.60
N ARG A 74 22.48 -11.87 -7.29
CA ARG A 74 23.78 -11.50 -6.72
C ARG A 74 23.81 -10.12 -6.08
N HIS A 75 22.79 -9.29 -6.30
CA HIS A 75 22.70 -7.97 -5.70
C HIS A 75 22.45 -8.12 -4.19
N GLU A 76 23.31 -7.51 -3.39
CA GLU A 76 23.15 -7.41 -1.94
C GLU A 76 22.54 -6.04 -1.63
N LEU A 77 21.64 -6.00 -0.65
CA LEU A 77 21.06 -4.74 -0.22
C LEU A 77 22.13 -3.95 0.55
N PRO A 78 22.26 -2.63 0.32
CA PRO A 78 23.28 -1.82 1.01
C PRO A 78 23.05 -1.75 2.53
N ALA A 79 21.79 -1.87 2.95
CA ALA A 79 21.37 -1.99 4.34
C ALA A 79 20.00 -2.68 4.42
N PRO A 80 19.59 -3.16 5.61
CA PRO A 80 18.24 -3.63 5.84
C PRO A 80 17.20 -2.54 5.52
N PRO A 81 16.02 -2.89 4.95
CA PRO A 81 14.98 -1.91 4.64
C PRO A 81 14.33 -1.30 5.87
N ILE A 82 13.71 -0.14 5.66
CA ILE A 82 12.81 0.51 6.62
C ILE A 82 11.38 0.26 6.16
N PHE A 83 10.51 -0.18 7.07
CA PHE A 83 9.10 -0.42 6.80
C PHE A 83 8.22 0.57 7.54
N ILE A 84 7.40 1.30 6.80
CA ILE A 84 6.30 2.07 7.37
C ILE A 84 5.07 1.15 7.42
N VAL A 85 4.59 0.88 8.62
CA VAL A 85 3.46 -0.01 8.88
C VAL A 85 2.32 0.77 9.52
N GLY A 86 1.09 0.37 9.23
CA GLY A 86 -0.10 1.08 9.69
C GLY A 86 -1.31 0.70 8.86
N HIS A 87 -2.48 0.71 9.47
CA HIS A 87 -3.71 0.36 8.78
C HIS A 87 -3.98 1.33 7.61
N TRP A 88 -4.79 0.89 6.63
CA TRP A 88 -5.29 1.80 5.60
C TRP A 88 -5.87 3.06 6.24
N ARG A 89 -5.53 4.21 5.66
CA ARG A 89 -6.01 5.53 6.09
C ARG A 89 -5.46 6.02 7.44
N SER A 90 -4.46 5.36 8.04
CA SER A 90 -3.78 5.87 9.24
C SER A 90 -2.76 6.98 8.94
N GLY A 91 -2.49 7.31 7.68
CA GLY A 91 -1.50 8.35 7.32
C GLY A 91 -0.17 7.80 6.83
N THR A 92 -0.04 6.47 6.66
CA THR A 92 1.15 5.82 6.10
C THR A 92 1.65 6.41 4.78
N THR A 93 0.76 6.91 3.91
CA THR A 93 1.17 7.57 2.66
C THR A 93 1.83 8.93 2.93
N PHE A 94 1.28 9.72 3.84
CA PHE A 94 1.86 11.02 4.21
C PHE A 94 3.23 10.81 4.84
N LEU A 95 3.34 9.89 5.79
CA LEU A 95 4.63 9.54 6.41
C LEU A 95 5.64 9.00 5.39
N HIS A 96 5.20 8.17 4.43
CA HIS A 96 6.08 7.68 3.37
C HIS A 96 6.58 8.79 2.45
N ASP A 97 5.71 9.73 2.08
CA ASP A 97 6.11 10.92 1.33
C ASP A 97 7.12 11.77 2.10
N LEU A 98 6.96 11.94 3.43
CA LEU A 98 7.89 12.69 4.27
C LEU A 98 9.26 12.00 4.36
N ILE A 99 9.32 10.71 4.75
CA ILE A 99 10.60 9.98 4.86
C ILE A 99 11.32 9.89 3.51
N SER A 100 10.57 9.92 2.41
CA SER A 100 11.10 9.90 1.04
C SER A 100 11.73 11.23 0.58
N LEU A 101 11.66 12.31 1.39
CA LEU A 101 12.34 13.57 1.11
C LEU A 101 13.86 13.48 1.34
N ASP A 102 14.28 12.58 2.22
CA ASP A 102 15.69 12.33 2.50
C ASP A 102 16.32 11.53 1.35
N ASP A 103 17.34 12.12 0.72
CA ASP A 103 17.99 11.55 -0.44
C ASP A 103 18.95 10.40 -0.10
N GLN A 104 19.24 10.15 1.18
CA GLN A 104 19.98 8.97 1.59
C GLN A 104 19.21 7.67 1.31
N PHE A 105 17.88 7.76 1.22
CA PHE A 105 17.00 6.62 0.98
C PHE A 105 16.54 6.51 -0.47
N THR A 106 16.08 5.31 -0.82
CA THR A 106 15.30 5.07 -2.03
C THR A 106 13.98 4.39 -1.66
N TYR A 107 13.04 4.36 -2.59
CA TYR A 107 11.73 3.77 -2.37
C TYR A 107 11.18 3.20 -3.69
N PRO A 108 10.28 2.21 -3.63
CA PRO A 108 9.55 1.78 -4.81
C PRO A 108 8.64 2.90 -5.32
N SER A 109 8.88 3.29 -6.56
CA SER A 109 8.07 4.27 -7.27
C SER A 109 6.78 3.65 -7.80
N THR A 110 5.78 4.49 -8.09
CA THR A 110 4.50 4.06 -8.67
C THR A 110 4.68 3.23 -9.94
N LEU A 111 5.63 3.59 -10.80
CA LEU A 111 5.92 2.79 -11.99
C LEU A 111 6.48 1.41 -11.64
N GLN A 112 7.42 1.33 -10.71
CA GLN A 112 8.03 0.06 -10.31
C GLN A 112 6.99 -0.88 -9.67
N CYS A 113 6.10 -0.34 -8.83
CA CYS A 113 5.05 -1.13 -8.19
C CYS A 113 3.96 -1.60 -9.15
N PHE A 114 3.60 -0.80 -10.17
CA PHE A 114 2.60 -1.22 -11.15
C PHE A 114 3.18 -2.02 -12.31
N LEU A 115 4.46 -1.87 -12.65
CA LEU A 115 5.09 -2.60 -13.76
C LEU A 115 6.32 -3.41 -13.30
N PRO A 116 6.23 -4.23 -12.23
CA PRO A 116 7.38 -4.89 -11.61
C PRO A 116 8.09 -5.86 -12.56
N ASN A 117 7.35 -6.42 -13.52
CA ASN A 117 7.88 -7.38 -14.47
C ASN A 117 8.68 -6.74 -15.62
N GLN A 118 8.70 -5.42 -15.77
CA GLN A 118 9.32 -4.80 -16.95
C GLN A 118 10.09 -3.50 -16.68
N PHE A 119 9.97 -2.90 -15.50
CA PHE A 119 10.55 -1.58 -15.25
C PHE A 119 12.08 -1.50 -15.40
N LEU A 120 12.82 -2.60 -15.26
CA LEU A 120 14.27 -2.59 -15.49
C LEU A 120 14.62 -2.39 -16.96
N ILE A 121 13.70 -2.73 -17.87
CA ILE A 121 13.85 -2.52 -19.32
C ILE A 121 13.15 -1.23 -19.76
N THR A 122 11.87 -1.07 -19.41
CA THR A 122 11.00 -0.01 -19.96
C THR A 122 10.88 1.21 -19.06
N GLY A 123 11.33 1.14 -17.80
CA GLY A 123 11.09 2.17 -16.80
C GLY A 123 11.59 3.55 -17.22
N LYS A 124 12.83 3.67 -17.70
CA LYS A 124 13.38 4.96 -18.16
C LYS A 124 12.56 5.59 -19.29
N LEU A 125 11.97 4.80 -20.17
CA LEU A 125 11.13 5.30 -21.27
C LEU A 125 9.78 5.78 -20.74
N PHE A 126 9.12 4.98 -19.91
CA PHE A 126 7.81 5.34 -19.35
C PHE A 126 7.86 6.51 -18.38
N LEU A 127 8.94 6.69 -17.62
CA LEU A 127 9.15 7.89 -16.79
C LEU A 127 9.19 9.17 -17.66
N LYS A 128 9.73 9.12 -18.88
CA LYS A 128 9.68 10.27 -19.80
C LYS A 128 8.28 10.59 -20.31
N LEU A 129 7.34 9.65 -20.20
CA LEU A 129 5.96 9.77 -20.66
C LEU A 129 4.97 10.04 -19.51
N ASP A 130 5.46 10.28 -18.29
CA ASP A 130 4.64 10.43 -17.06
C ASP A 130 3.46 11.39 -17.23
N LYS A 131 3.73 12.59 -17.75
CA LYS A 131 2.73 13.66 -17.95
C LYS A 131 1.60 13.29 -18.93
N PHE A 132 1.75 12.26 -19.75
CA PHE A 132 0.75 11.85 -20.74
C PHE A 132 -0.08 10.63 -20.30
N LEU A 133 0.46 9.79 -19.40
CA LEU A 133 -0.12 8.47 -19.08
C LEU A 133 -0.80 8.42 -17.71
N VAL A 134 -0.44 9.32 -16.80
CA VAL A 134 -0.94 9.32 -15.42
C VAL A 134 -1.78 10.58 -15.17
N PRO A 135 -3.02 10.46 -14.66
CA PRO A 135 -3.77 11.63 -14.19
C PRO A 135 -3.00 12.38 -13.10
N GLU A 136 -3.17 13.69 -12.96
CA GLU A 136 -2.42 14.47 -11.95
C GLU A 136 -2.75 14.10 -10.49
N LYS A 137 -3.95 13.57 -10.22
CA LYS A 137 -4.40 13.18 -8.88
C LYS A 137 -5.06 11.81 -8.87
N ARG A 138 -4.80 11.04 -7.81
CA ARG A 138 -5.42 9.74 -7.52
C ARG A 138 -6.93 9.93 -7.24
N PRO A 139 -7.82 9.13 -7.85
CA PRO A 139 -9.26 9.32 -7.71
C PRO A 139 -9.80 8.97 -6.32
N GLN A 140 -9.13 8.07 -5.58
CA GLN A 140 -9.56 7.63 -4.25
C GLN A 140 -9.21 8.60 -3.11
N ASP A 141 -8.17 9.42 -3.24
CA ASP A 141 -7.70 10.27 -2.14
C ASP A 141 -7.09 11.63 -2.52
N ASN A 142 -7.14 12.04 -3.80
CA ASN A 142 -6.63 13.33 -4.30
C ASN A 142 -5.15 13.60 -4.05
N VAL A 143 -4.37 12.60 -3.66
CA VAL A 143 -2.91 12.69 -3.59
C VAL A 143 -2.36 12.81 -5.00
N THR A 144 -1.36 13.67 -5.18
CA THR A 144 -0.69 13.87 -6.48
C THR A 144 -0.13 12.56 -6.98
N THR A 145 -0.50 12.18 -8.20
CA THR A 145 -0.02 10.96 -8.85
C THR A 145 1.06 11.28 -9.85
N SER A 146 2.21 10.64 -9.69
CA SER A 146 3.29 10.61 -10.67
C SER A 146 3.93 9.23 -10.61
N PHE A 147 4.45 8.76 -11.74
CA PHE A 147 5.24 7.55 -11.78
C PHE A 147 6.46 7.59 -10.86
N HIS A 148 6.94 8.77 -10.47
CA HIS A 148 8.08 8.97 -9.56
C HIS A 148 7.71 8.91 -8.08
N LYS A 149 6.42 9.00 -7.72
CA LYS A 149 5.99 9.06 -6.32
C LYS A 149 6.15 7.72 -5.60
N PRO A 150 6.49 7.71 -4.29
CA PRO A 150 6.51 6.51 -3.48
C PRO A 150 5.19 5.73 -3.56
N GLN A 151 5.26 4.41 -3.58
CA GLN A 151 4.10 3.54 -3.77
C GLN A 151 4.15 2.27 -2.93
N GLU A 152 2.96 1.68 -2.72
CA GLU A 152 2.80 0.41 -2.02
C GLU A 152 3.40 -0.75 -2.80
N ASP A 153 4.33 -1.46 -2.16
CA ASP A 153 4.98 -2.64 -2.70
C ASP A 153 4.01 -3.82 -2.85
N GLU A 154 2.89 -3.85 -2.11
CA GLU A 154 1.83 -4.86 -2.29
C GLU A 154 1.29 -4.88 -3.74
N PHE A 155 1.26 -3.73 -4.41
CA PHE A 155 0.90 -3.68 -5.83
C PHE A 155 1.91 -4.41 -6.71
N ALA A 156 3.19 -4.37 -6.35
CA ALA A 156 4.22 -5.11 -7.06
C ALA A 156 4.05 -6.62 -6.84
N ILE A 157 3.81 -7.03 -5.60
CA ILE A 157 3.68 -8.45 -5.22
C ILE A 157 2.61 -9.16 -6.04
N PHE A 158 1.39 -8.61 -6.13
CA PHE A 158 0.37 -9.26 -6.95
C PHE A 158 0.60 -9.08 -8.45
N ASN A 159 1.18 -7.97 -8.91
CA ASN A 159 1.52 -7.81 -10.33
C ASN A 159 2.62 -8.78 -10.78
N MET A 160 3.46 -9.25 -9.85
CA MET A 160 4.42 -10.35 -10.05
C MET A 160 3.76 -11.74 -10.05
N GLY A 161 2.43 -11.81 -9.92
CA GLY A 161 1.63 -13.03 -9.98
C GLY A 161 1.47 -13.74 -8.64
N HIS A 162 1.82 -13.10 -7.53
CA HIS A 162 1.71 -13.68 -6.19
C HIS A 162 0.34 -13.38 -5.54
N HIS A 163 -0.01 -14.15 -4.52
CA HIS A 163 -1.19 -13.94 -3.68
C HIS A 163 -1.15 -12.60 -2.94
N SER A 164 -2.33 -11.98 -2.80
CA SER A 164 -2.51 -10.71 -2.07
C SER A 164 -3.97 -10.48 -1.72
N PRO A 165 -4.29 -9.94 -0.52
CA PRO A 165 -5.65 -9.50 -0.18
C PRO A 165 -6.19 -8.43 -1.14
N TYR A 166 -5.32 -7.68 -1.84
CA TYR A 166 -5.74 -6.68 -2.83
C TYR A 166 -6.47 -7.26 -4.04
N LEU A 167 -6.31 -8.56 -4.32
CA LEU A 167 -7.02 -9.21 -5.41
C LEU A 167 -8.55 -9.18 -5.24
N ARG A 168 -9.09 -8.95 -4.02
CA ARG A 168 -10.54 -8.76 -3.82
C ARG A 168 -11.11 -7.61 -4.65
N MET A 169 -10.32 -6.56 -4.89
CA MET A 169 -10.76 -5.36 -5.60
C MET A 169 -11.09 -5.64 -7.06
N ALA A 170 -10.52 -6.71 -7.66
CA ALA A 170 -10.78 -7.06 -9.04
C ALA A 170 -12.23 -7.49 -9.25
N PHE A 171 -12.82 -8.16 -8.26
CA PHE A 171 -14.19 -8.68 -8.30
C PHE A 171 -14.87 -8.49 -6.93
N PRO A 172 -15.25 -7.25 -6.58
CA PRO A 172 -15.74 -6.91 -5.23
C PRO A 172 -17.04 -7.60 -4.81
N ASN A 173 -17.78 -8.20 -5.75
CA ASN A 173 -18.99 -8.99 -5.47
C ASN A 173 -18.73 -10.48 -5.23
N GLY A 174 -17.49 -10.94 -5.37
CA GLY A 174 -17.08 -12.32 -5.17
C GLY A 174 -16.76 -12.63 -3.70
N PRO A 175 -16.41 -13.89 -3.38
CA PRO A 175 -15.91 -14.22 -2.05
C PRO A 175 -14.58 -13.50 -1.77
N LEU A 176 -14.24 -13.33 -0.50
CA LEU A 176 -12.91 -12.86 -0.10
C LEU A 176 -11.83 -13.80 -0.64
N VAL A 177 -10.73 -13.22 -1.08
CA VAL A 177 -9.61 -13.94 -1.68
C VAL A 177 -8.34 -13.62 -0.92
N ASP A 178 -7.55 -14.67 -0.66
CA ASP A 178 -6.20 -14.58 -0.10
C ASP A 178 -6.17 -13.83 1.24
N ASN A 179 -7.22 -13.98 2.05
CA ASN A 179 -7.36 -13.31 3.34
C ASN A 179 -6.27 -13.75 4.33
N ASP A 180 -5.84 -15.01 4.28
CA ASP A 180 -4.73 -15.53 5.09
C ASP A 180 -3.39 -14.82 4.79
N TYR A 181 -3.27 -14.18 3.63
CA TYR A 181 -2.11 -13.36 3.31
C TYR A 181 -2.14 -11.99 4.01
N LEU A 182 -3.19 -11.61 4.75
CA LEU A 182 -3.16 -10.41 5.60
C LEU A 182 -2.11 -10.57 6.71
N THR A 183 -2.01 -11.75 7.32
CA THR A 183 -1.13 -12.00 8.47
C THR A 183 -0.02 -13.01 8.22
N LEU A 184 -0.19 -13.89 7.22
CA LEU A 184 0.70 -15.03 6.92
C LEU A 184 0.74 -16.12 8.01
N GLU A 185 0.04 -15.95 9.12
CA GLU A 185 0.06 -16.87 10.28
C GLU A 185 -0.57 -18.23 10.00
N ASN A 186 -1.55 -18.28 9.08
CA ASN A 186 -2.27 -19.51 8.74
C ASN A 186 -1.74 -20.20 7.48
N LEU A 187 -0.56 -19.81 7.00
CA LEU A 187 0.05 -20.35 5.78
C LEU A 187 1.11 -21.40 6.10
N SER A 188 1.34 -22.34 5.17
CA SER A 188 2.48 -23.25 5.28
C SER A 188 3.81 -22.52 5.12
N GLU A 189 4.89 -23.06 5.70
CA GLU A 189 6.25 -22.52 5.58
C GLU A 189 6.67 -22.28 4.11
N ALA A 190 6.29 -23.19 3.21
CA ALA A 190 6.55 -23.05 1.78
C ALA A 190 5.81 -21.84 1.16
N GLN A 191 4.56 -21.58 1.57
CA GLN A 191 3.81 -20.41 1.09
C GLN A 191 4.39 -19.10 1.64
N VAL A 192 4.78 -19.08 2.91
CA VAL A 192 5.44 -17.92 3.54
C VAL A 192 6.77 -17.63 2.85
N SER A 193 7.62 -18.65 2.67
CA SER A 193 8.91 -18.54 2.00
C SER A 193 8.76 -18.01 0.56
N GLN A 194 7.80 -18.53 -0.21
CA GLN A 194 7.54 -18.05 -1.57
C GLN A 194 7.12 -16.56 -1.60
N TRP A 195 6.33 -16.13 -0.62
CA TRP A 195 5.93 -14.72 -0.49
C TRP A 195 7.14 -13.84 -0.15
N GLN A 196 7.94 -14.24 0.84
CA GLN A 196 9.15 -13.53 1.25
C GLN A 196 10.17 -13.45 0.10
N GLU A 197 10.43 -14.55 -0.61
CA GLU A 197 11.31 -14.57 -1.78
C GLU A 197 10.84 -13.60 -2.88
N THR A 198 9.52 -13.50 -3.08
CA THR A 198 8.93 -12.55 -4.03
C THR A 198 9.18 -11.11 -3.62
N LEU A 199 8.98 -10.78 -2.35
CA LEU A 199 9.25 -9.46 -1.79
C LEU A 199 10.75 -9.13 -1.84
N VAL A 200 11.62 -10.01 -1.36
CA VAL A 200 13.09 -9.84 -1.42
C VAL A 200 13.54 -9.60 -2.85
N ARG A 201 13.04 -10.37 -3.82
CA ARG A 201 13.34 -10.15 -5.24
C ARG A 201 12.90 -8.76 -5.70
N PHE A 202 11.71 -8.31 -5.33
CA PHE A 202 11.22 -6.98 -5.71
C PHE A 202 12.10 -5.86 -5.11
N VAL A 203 12.40 -5.94 -3.82
CA VAL A 203 13.26 -4.97 -3.11
C VAL A 203 14.65 -4.92 -3.73
N LYS A 204 15.24 -6.08 -4.07
CA LYS A 204 16.52 -6.12 -4.80
C LYS A 204 16.44 -5.48 -6.18
N MET A 205 15.32 -5.61 -6.91
CA MET A 205 15.17 -4.92 -8.20
C MET A 205 15.11 -3.40 -8.06
N VAL A 206 14.46 -2.89 -7.01
CA VAL A 206 14.42 -1.45 -6.70
C VAL A 206 15.81 -0.96 -6.29
N SER A 207 16.45 -1.65 -5.34
CA SER A 207 17.81 -1.33 -4.88
C SER A 207 18.85 -1.43 -6.00
N TYR A 208 18.71 -2.36 -6.94
CA TYR A 208 19.63 -2.45 -8.09
C TYR A 208 19.68 -1.18 -8.95
N GLN A 209 18.63 -0.35 -8.97
CA GLN A 209 18.64 0.93 -9.67
C GLN A 209 19.24 2.08 -8.83
N GLN A 210 19.37 1.90 -7.52
CA GLN A 210 19.91 2.83 -6.54
C GLN A 210 20.76 2.05 -5.51
N PRO A 211 21.91 1.49 -5.92
CA PRO A 211 22.61 0.43 -5.18
C PRO A 211 23.13 0.86 -3.81
N ASP A 212 23.34 2.17 -3.60
CA ASP A 212 23.94 2.71 -2.39
C ASP A 212 22.90 3.18 -1.36
N LYS A 213 21.60 3.11 -1.69
CA LYS A 213 20.53 3.69 -0.88
C LYS A 213 19.68 2.61 -0.20
N PRO A 214 19.51 2.64 1.14
CA PRO A 214 18.55 1.77 1.82
C PRO A 214 17.13 2.00 1.31
N VAL A 215 16.32 0.95 1.28
CA VAL A 215 14.96 1.01 0.71
C VAL A 215 13.93 1.27 1.81
N VAL A 216 13.07 2.27 1.60
CA VAL A 216 11.89 2.55 2.43
C VAL A 216 10.65 1.96 1.77
N LEU A 217 10.00 1.03 2.46
CA LEU A 217 8.84 0.28 2.01
C LEU A 217 7.62 0.67 2.85
N LYS A 218 6.45 0.58 2.23
CA LYS A 218 5.18 0.85 2.91
C LYS A 218 4.09 0.10 2.18
N SER A 219 3.34 -0.72 2.89
CA SER A 219 2.06 -1.26 2.44
C SER A 219 1.19 -1.51 3.66
N PRO A 220 -0.09 -1.12 3.68
CA PRO A 220 -0.93 -1.33 4.85
C PRO A 220 -1.01 -2.79 5.36
N PRO A 221 -1.03 -3.83 4.50
CA PRO A 221 -0.94 -5.22 4.97
C PRO A 221 0.31 -5.55 5.80
N HIS A 222 1.41 -4.79 5.67
CA HIS A 222 2.64 -5.04 6.43
C HIS A 222 2.44 -4.97 7.94
N ILE A 223 1.43 -4.25 8.42
CA ILE A 223 1.11 -4.21 9.85
C ILE A 223 0.83 -5.62 10.41
N GLY A 224 0.18 -6.50 9.64
CA GLY A 224 -0.11 -7.87 10.04
C GLY A 224 1.02 -8.86 9.76
N ARG A 225 2.14 -8.41 9.17
CA ARG A 225 3.21 -9.29 8.66
C ARG A 225 4.58 -8.97 9.27
N LEU A 226 4.60 -8.21 10.35
CA LEU A 226 5.78 -7.62 10.96
C LEU A 226 6.92 -8.63 11.19
N LYS A 227 6.63 -9.77 11.83
CA LYS A 227 7.63 -10.83 12.10
C LYS A 227 8.21 -11.39 10.81
N TYR A 228 7.35 -11.69 9.83
CA TYR A 228 7.77 -12.25 8.54
C TYR A 228 8.61 -11.26 7.71
N LEU A 229 8.37 -9.96 7.86
CA LEU A 229 9.22 -8.92 7.26
C LEU A 229 10.59 -8.88 7.93
N ALA A 230 10.65 -8.97 9.26
CA ALA A 230 11.90 -9.03 10.01
C ALA A 230 12.72 -10.29 9.67
N ASP A 231 12.06 -11.44 9.51
CA ASP A 231 12.68 -12.70 9.09
C ASP A 231 13.25 -12.61 7.66
N ALA A 232 12.53 -11.96 6.75
CA ALA A 232 12.96 -11.79 5.36
C ALA A 232 14.11 -10.76 5.22
N PHE A 233 14.16 -9.79 6.12
CA PHE A 233 15.17 -8.74 6.15
C PHE A 233 15.68 -8.50 7.57
N PRO A 234 16.61 -9.36 8.05
CA PRO A 234 17.19 -9.20 9.38
C PRO A 234 17.82 -7.82 9.56
N GLY A 235 17.55 -7.17 10.69
CA GLY A 235 17.99 -5.81 10.98
C GLY A 235 17.11 -4.71 10.40
N SER A 236 15.98 -5.04 9.77
CA SER A 236 15.00 -4.05 9.32
C SER A 236 14.44 -3.22 10.47
N ARG A 237 13.97 -2.02 10.14
CA ARG A 237 13.42 -1.05 11.11
C ARG A 237 12.00 -0.71 10.74
N PHE A 238 11.16 -0.44 11.73
CA PHE A 238 9.72 -0.33 11.58
C PHE A 238 9.22 0.98 12.18
N ILE A 239 8.42 1.70 11.40
CA ILE A 239 7.71 2.90 11.85
C ILE A 239 6.23 2.57 11.80
N HIS A 240 5.62 2.34 12.96
CA HIS A 240 4.18 2.13 13.05
C HIS A 240 3.47 3.47 13.21
N ILE A 241 2.51 3.76 12.32
CA ILE A 241 1.64 4.93 12.43
C ILE A 241 0.18 4.54 12.72
N SER A 242 -0.28 4.97 13.89
CA SER A 242 -1.67 4.86 14.34
C SER A 242 -2.47 6.13 14.02
N ARG A 243 -3.80 6.03 14.04
CA ARG A 243 -4.73 7.16 13.88
C ARG A 243 -6.00 6.92 14.65
N ASP A 244 -6.71 7.98 15.02
CA ASP A 244 -8.05 7.92 15.63
C ASP A 244 -9.02 7.07 14.76
N PRO A 245 -9.54 5.94 15.26
CA PRO A 245 -10.55 5.11 14.60
C PRO A 245 -11.78 5.88 14.10
N TYR A 246 -12.22 6.92 14.83
CA TYR A 246 -13.36 7.75 14.43
C TYR A 246 -13.09 8.55 13.16
N SER A 247 -11.83 8.79 12.82
CA SER A 247 -11.42 9.38 11.53
C SER A 247 -11.07 8.31 10.49
N LEU A 248 -10.42 7.24 10.94
CA LEU A 248 -9.87 6.18 10.10
C LEU A 248 -10.98 5.31 9.46
N ILE A 249 -11.93 4.79 10.24
CA ILE A 249 -12.93 3.82 9.77
C ILE A 249 -13.82 4.41 8.66
N PRO A 250 -14.44 5.60 8.82
CA PRO A 250 -15.22 6.21 7.75
C PRO A 250 -14.38 6.50 6.50
N SER A 251 -13.10 6.85 6.68
CA SER A 251 -12.21 7.03 5.54
C SER A 251 -11.92 5.71 4.82
N THR A 252 -11.84 4.60 5.54
CA THR A 252 -11.61 3.27 4.98
C THR A 252 -12.83 2.77 4.21
N VAL A 253 -14.06 3.03 4.71
CA VAL A 253 -15.30 2.77 3.96
C VAL A 253 -15.27 3.46 2.60
N ARG A 254 -14.99 4.77 2.58
CA ARG A 254 -14.91 5.55 1.34
C ARG A 254 -13.81 5.05 0.41
N LEU A 255 -12.65 4.68 0.95
CA LEU A 255 -11.55 4.09 0.18
C LEU A 255 -12.02 2.83 -0.55
N TRP A 256 -12.60 1.87 0.16
CA TRP A 256 -13.01 0.60 -0.44
C TRP A 256 -14.12 0.78 -1.46
N GLN A 257 -15.14 1.59 -1.17
CA GLN A 257 -16.19 1.91 -2.16
C GLN A 257 -15.60 2.50 -3.45
N SER A 258 -14.64 3.43 -3.32
CA SER A 258 -13.98 4.03 -4.47
C SER A 258 -13.12 3.02 -5.23
N LEU A 259 -12.32 2.21 -4.53
CA LEU A 259 -11.45 1.22 -5.18
C LEU A 259 -12.24 0.12 -5.87
N ASP A 260 -13.27 -0.42 -5.21
CA ASP A 260 -14.17 -1.44 -5.76
C ASP A 260 -14.85 -0.94 -7.05
N TYR A 261 -15.30 0.32 -7.04
CA TYR A 261 -15.90 0.91 -8.23
C TYR A 261 -14.89 1.17 -9.34
N ILE A 262 -13.70 1.70 -9.03
CA ILE A 262 -12.76 2.14 -10.05
C ILE A 262 -12.01 0.96 -10.67
N GLN A 263 -11.55 0.03 -9.83
CA GLN A 263 -10.66 -1.07 -10.20
C GLN A 263 -11.43 -2.34 -10.57
N GLY A 264 -12.66 -2.53 -10.10
CA GLY A 264 -13.43 -3.74 -10.32
C GLY A 264 -13.77 -4.02 -11.80
N PHE A 265 -13.61 -5.28 -12.21
CA PHE A 265 -14.10 -5.82 -13.48
C PHE A 265 -15.63 -6.02 -13.46
N ASN A 266 -16.26 -5.98 -12.28
CA ASN A 266 -17.70 -5.86 -12.14
C ASN A 266 -18.11 -4.55 -11.44
N ARG A 267 -19.41 -4.25 -11.44
CA ARG A 267 -19.94 -3.10 -10.68
C ARG A 267 -20.22 -3.57 -9.25
N PRO A 268 -19.66 -2.93 -8.22
CA PRO A 268 -19.94 -3.31 -6.84
C PRO A 268 -21.43 -3.17 -6.52
N LYS A 269 -21.96 -4.10 -5.71
CA LYS A 269 -23.34 -4.07 -5.22
C LYS A 269 -23.57 -3.03 -4.10
N TYR A 270 -22.49 -2.53 -3.49
CA TYR A 270 -22.51 -1.59 -2.36
C TYR A 270 -23.29 -2.12 -1.14
N ASP A 271 -23.01 -3.35 -0.74
CA ASP A 271 -23.49 -3.91 0.52
C ASP A 271 -22.71 -3.27 1.68
N LEU A 272 -23.30 -2.23 2.29
CA LEU A 272 -22.69 -1.48 3.39
C LEU A 272 -22.52 -2.31 4.66
N PRO A 273 -23.55 -3.05 5.15
CA PRO A 273 -23.38 -3.95 6.29
C PRO A 273 -22.22 -4.93 6.11
N TRP A 274 -22.14 -5.60 4.95
CA TRP A 274 -21.02 -6.50 4.67
C TRP A 274 -19.67 -5.76 4.67
N LEU A 275 -19.61 -4.56 4.08
CA LEU A 275 -18.38 -3.78 4.03
C LEU A 275 -17.93 -3.33 5.43
N TYR A 276 -18.86 -2.99 6.31
CA TYR A 276 -18.56 -2.60 7.69
C TYR A 276 -17.98 -3.79 8.45
N GLU A 277 -18.61 -4.95 8.39
CA GLU A 277 -18.08 -6.18 8.98
C GLU A 277 -16.69 -6.52 8.44
N TYR A 278 -16.51 -6.48 7.11
CA TYR A 278 -15.20 -6.71 6.49
C TYR A 278 -14.12 -5.76 7.01
N ILE A 279 -14.44 -4.47 7.18
CA ILE A 279 -13.50 -3.46 7.69
C ILE A 279 -13.17 -3.73 9.16
N GLY A 280 -14.17 -4.05 9.99
CA GLY A 280 -13.97 -4.41 11.39
C GLY A 280 -13.10 -5.67 11.52
N ASP A 281 -13.43 -6.74 10.78
CA ASP A 281 -12.70 -8.01 10.79
C ASP A 281 -11.26 -7.82 10.38
N THR A 282 -11.04 -7.04 9.31
CA THR A 282 -9.69 -6.74 8.82
C THR A 282 -8.92 -5.90 9.82
N PHE A 283 -9.56 -4.92 10.47
CA PHE A 283 -8.92 -4.07 11.47
C PHE A 283 -8.44 -4.88 12.68
N GLU A 284 -9.32 -5.70 13.26
CA GLU A 284 -8.99 -6.58 14.40
C GLU A 284 -7.91 -7.59 14.00
N THR A 285 -8.10 -8.31 12.89
CA THR A 285 -7.13 -9.32 12.41
C THR A 285 -5.72 -8.73 12.29
N LEU A 286 -5.60 -7.54 11.71
CA LEU A 286 -4.32 -6.89 11.48
C LEU A 286 -3.69 -6.36 12.76
N TYR A 287 -4.44 -5.70 13.63
CA TYR A 287 -3.89 -5.16 14.87
C TYR A 287 -3.58 -6.27 15.87
N GLU A 288 -4.41 -7.30 16.00
CA GLU A 288 -4.10 -8.45 16.85
C GLU A 288 -2.84 -9.17 16.38
N ALA A 289 -2.66 -9.37 15.07
CA ALA A 289 -1.44 -9.94 14.52
C ALA A 289 -0.23 -9.04 14.77
N PHE A 290 -0.36 -7.73 14.56
CA PHE A 290 0.70 -6.76 14.86
C PHE A 290 1.14 -6.82 16.32
N GLU A 291 0.19 -6.82 17.25
CA GLU A 291 0.44 -6.86 18.69
C GLU A 291 1.12 -8.16 19.12
N ARG A 292 0.75 -9.31 18.54
CA ARG A 292 1.46 -10.56 18.78
C ARG A 292 2.87 -10.56 18.18
N GLN A 293 3.00 -10.17 16.91
CA GLN A 293 4.24 -10.26 16.16
C GLN A 293 5.30 -9.25 16.61
N ARG A 294 4.90 -8.08 17.10
CA ARG A 294 5.84 -7.07 17.61
C ARG A 294 6.59 -7.50 18.87
N LEU A 295 6.11 -8.52 19.59
CA LEU A 295 6.81 -9.08 20.73
C LEU A 295 8.13 -9.77 20.33
N ASP A 296 8.26 -10.15 19.06
CA ASP A 296 9.49 -10.74 18.49
C ASP A 296 10.44 -9.69 17.91
N ILE A 297 10.08 -8.40 17.97
CA ILE A 297 10.87 -7.29 17.40
C ILE A 297 11.55 -6.54 18.54
N ASP A 298 12.85 -6.27 18.37
CA ASP A 298 13.61 -5.48 19.34
C ASP A 298 13.03 -4.06 19.44
N GLU A 299 12.93 -3.52 20.66
CA GLU A 299 12.38 -2.18 20.90
C GLU A 299 13.16 -1.08 20.15
N SER A 300 14.46 -1.27 19.89
CA SER A 300 15.27 -0.34 19.09
C SER A 300 14.97 -0.38 17.59
N GLN A 301 14.20 -1.36 17.12
CA GLN A 301 13.83 -1.53 15.72
C GLN A 301 12.40 -1.06 15.42
N LEU A 302 11.61 -0.67 16.41
CA LEU A 302 10.20 -0.28 16.22
C LEU A 302 9.87 1.00 16.98
N ILE A 303 9.33 2.00 16.28
CA ILE A 303 8.75 3.20 16.89
C ILE A 303 7.25 3.31 16.56
N ASP A 304 6.44 3.66 17.55
CA ASP A 304 5.03 4.00 17.40
C ASP A 304 4.87 5.52 17.28
N VAL A 305 4.17 5.99 16.25
CA VAL A 305 3.80 7.40 16.05
C VAL A 305 2.29 7.56 15.85
N ARG A 306 1.74 8.70 16.22
CA ARG A 306 0.33 9.04 15.99
C ARG A 306 0.22 10.01 14.83
N TYR A 307 -0.77 9.79 13.96
CA TYR A 307 -1.05 10.68 12.85
C TYR A 307 -1.33 12.11 13.31
N GLU A 308 -2.07 12.26 14.40
CA GLU A 308 -2.43 13.54 14.98
C GLU A 308 -1.20 14.32 15.45
N ASP A 309 -0.23 13.64 16.06
CA ASP A 309 1.04 14.25 16.48
C ASP A 309 1.90 14.60 15.26
N LEU A 310 1.95 13.74 14.24
CA LEU A 310 2.67 13.99 12.98
C LEU A 310 2.10 15.20 12.22
N VAL A 311 0.79 15.40 12.23
CA VAL A 311 0.15 16.57 11.60
C VAL A 311 0.38 17.83 12.43
N ALA A 312 0.41 17.72 13.75
CA ALA A 312 0.63 18.86 14.65
C ALA A 312 2.08 19.36 14.63
N ASP A 313 3.06 18.45 14.61
CA ASP A 313 4.49 18.75 14.61
C ASP A 313 5.28 17.73 13.79
N ALA A 314 5.22 17.85 12.46
CA ALA A 314 5.95 16.96 11.57
C ALA A 314 7.48 16.97 11.83
N PRO A 315 8.17 18.13 11.97
CA PRO A 315 9.60 18.15 12.27
C PRO A 315 9.97 17.42 13.56
N GLY A 316 9.22 17.63 14.65
CA GLY A 316 9.47 16.94 15.91
C GLY A 316 9.32 15.42 15.80
N VAL A 317 8.24 14.95 15.16
CA VAL A 317 7.97 13.51 15.00
C VAL A 317 8.97 12.84 14.04
N ILE A 318 9.35 13.49 12.93
CA ILE A 318 10.38 12.91 12.04
C ILE A 318 11.74 12.87 12.76
N ARG A 319 12.12 13.89 13.53
CA ARG A 319 13.34 13.87 14.33
C ARG A 319 13.35 12.69 15.31
N SER A 320 12.26 12.45 16.05
CA SER A 320 12.18 11.31 16.98
C SER A 320 12.32 9.96 16.28
N ILE A 321 11.78 9.82 15.06
CA ILE A 321 11.97 8.61 14.24
C ILE A 321 13.46 8.40 13.92
N TYR A 322 14.18 9.45 13.52
CA TYR A 322 15.61 9.36 13.20
C TYR A 322 16.44 8.95 14.42
N GLU A 323 16.15 9.55 15.57
CA GLU A 323 16.83 9.27 16.83
C GLU A 323 16.55 7.85 17.33
N SER A 324 15.27 7.43 17.40
CA SER A 324 14.90 6.11 17.92
C SER A 324 15.38 4.96 17.03
N LEU A 325 15.32 5.11 15.70
CA LEU A 325 15.70 4.07 14.76
C LEU A 325 17.15 4.20 14.28
N ASN A 326 17.91 5.17 14.78
CA ASN A 326 19.29 5.47 14.36
C ASN A 326 19.42 5.57 12.82
N LEU A 327 18.62 6.46 12.23
CA LEU A 327 18.55 6.66 10.78
C LEU A 327 19.60 7.66 10.24
N GLY A 328 20.53 8.11 11.08
CA GLY A 328 21.50 9.16 10.73
C GLY A 328 21.14 10.50 11.35
N ASP A 329 21.81 11.55 10.88
CA ASP A 329 21.65 12.90 11.43
C ASP A 329 20.49 13.65 10.76
N PHE A 330 19.42 13.89 11.52
CA PHE A 330 18.22 14.57 11.02
C PHE A 330 18.52 15.99 10.50
N ASP A 331 19.39 16.73 11.20
CA ASP A 331 19.63 18.15 10.90
C ASP A 331 20.33 18.35 9.55
N SER A 332 21.30 17.48 9.21
CA SER A 332 21.99 17.55 7.92
C SER A 332 21.26 16.90 6.75
N GLN A 333 20.41 15.89 6.99
CA GLN A 333 19.78 15.11 5.91
C GLN A 333 18.34 15.53 5.60
N MET A 334 17.56 15.92 6.62
CA MET A 334 16.10 15.95 6.52
C MET A 334 15.47 17.30 6.90
N ALA A 335 16.11 18.11 7.74
CA ALA A 335 15.52 19.34 8.26
C ALA A 335 15.10 20.34 7.17
N GLU A 336 15.99 20.64 6.21
CA GLU A 336 15.73 21.57 5.11
C GLU A 336 14.70 21.01 4.09
N PRO A 337 14.87 19.79 3.54
CA PRO A 337 13.87 19.20 2.64
C PRO A 337 12.46 19.12 3.24
N LEU A 338 12.36 18.81 4.54
CA LEU A 338 11.10 18.75 5.26
C LEU A 338 10.46 20.14 5.38
N ALA A 339 11.23 21.16 5.75
CA ALA A 339 10.73 22.53 5.87
C ALA A 339 10.17 23.05 4.54
N ASP A 340 10.92 22.85 3.44
CA ASP A 340 10.50 23.22 2.09
C ASP A 340 9.21 22.51 1.67
N TYR A 341 9.11 21.22 1.95
CA TYR A 341 7.92 20.44 1.64
C TYR A 341 6.69 20.94 2.41
N LEU A 342 6.82 21.17 3.73
CA LEU A 342 5.70 21.64 4.56
C LEU A 342 5.23 23.04 4.13
N GLU A 343 6.15 23.91 3.71
CA GLU A 343 5.80 25.21 3.14
C GLU A 343 4.97 25.07 1.86
N SER A 344 5.29 24.11 1.00
CA SER A 344 4.53 23.83 -0.23
C SER A 344 3.10 23.28 0.01
N GLN A 345 2.79 22.80 1.22
CA GLN A 345 1.54 22.10 1.55
C GLN A 345 0.58 22.89 2.46
N LYS A 346 0.82 24.19 2.69
CA LYS A 346 0.07 25.04 3.64
C LYS A 346 -1.47 25.08 3.48
N ASP A 347 -2.03 24.62 2.36
CA ASP A 347 -3.47 24.70 2.04
C ASP A 347 -4.26 23.37 2.16
N TYR A 348 -3.69 22.29 2.70
CA TYR A 348 -4.43 21.02 2.83
C TYR A 348 -5.45 21.03 3.97
N LYS A 349 -6.74 20.92 3.64
CA LYS A 349 -7.83 20.77 4.63
C LYS A 349 -8.33 19.32 4.71
N VAL A 350 -8.40 18.80 5.93
CA VAL A 350 -9.06 17.51 6.22
C VAL A 350 -10.57 17.73 6.22
N ASN A 351 -11.30 16.95 5.42
CA ASN A 351 -12.75 16.97 5.44
C ASN A 351 -13.26 16.25 6.70
N GLN A 352 -14.03 16.96 7.52
CA GLN A 352 -14.84 16.36 8.58
C GLN A 352 -16.17 15.88 7.98
N HIS A 353 -16.61 14.70 8.39
CA HIS A 353 -17.86 14.10 7.92
C HIS A 353 -18.63 13.56 9.12
N ASP A 354 -19.95 13.65 9.06
CA ASP A 354 -20.84 13.01 10.03
C ASP A 354 -20.64 11.49 9.98
N LEU A 355 -20.44 10.89 11.16
CA LEU A 355 -20.36 9.44 11.34
C LEU A 355 -21.79 8.86 11.42
N PRO A 356 -22.15 7.88 10.57
CA PRO A 356 -23.35 7.06 10.78
C PRO A 356 -23.26 6.30 12.12
N ASN A 357 -24.40 6.10 12.78
CA ASN A 357 -24.48 5.42 14.07
C ASN A 357 -23.87 4.01 14.03
N GLU A 358 -24.06 3.28 12.93
CA GLU A 358 -23.54 1.92 12.77
C GLU A 358 -22.00 1.88 12.76
N LEU A 359 -21.35 2.93 12.25
CA LEU A 359 -19.89 3.04 12.30
C LEU A 359 -19.41 3.40 13.70
N THR A 360 -20.16 4.22 14.44
CA THR A 360 -19.88 4.49 15.85
C THR A 360 -19.95 3.21 16.68
N GLU A 361 -21.01 2.42 16.52
CA GLU A 361 -21.17 1.12 17.19
C GLU A 361 -20.03 0.15 16.84
N LEU A 362 -19.62 0.08 15.57
CA LEU A 362 -18.47 -0.72 15.15
C LEU A 362 -17.18 -0.27 15.84
N ILE A 363 -16.90 1.04 15.86
CA ILE A 363 -15.68 1.57 16.50
C ILE A 363 -15.69 1.26 18.00
N GLU A 364 -16.83 1.47 18.67
CA GLU A 364 -16.95 1.32 20.12
C GLU A 364 -16.97 -0.12 20.59
N SER A 365 -17.29 -1.06 19.71
CA SER A 365 -17.23 -2.50 20.00
C SER A 365 -15.87 -3.11 19.64
N ARG A 366 -15.29 -2.73 18.50
CA ARG A 366 -14.15 -3.44 17.88
C ARG A 366 -12.80 -2.73 18.00
N CYS A 367 -12.81 -1.39 18.14
CA CYS A 367 -11.56 -0.62 18.17
C CYS A 367 -11.12 -0.22 19.59
N ILE A 368 -11.77 -0.70 20.66
CA ILE A 368 -11.43 -0.34 22.04
C ILE A 368 -9.95 -0.60 22.37
N PRO A 369 -9.36 -1.77 22.07
CA PRO A 369 -7.95 -2.02 22.43
C PRO A 369 -7.00 -1.03 21.77
N HIS A 370 -7.30 -0.62 20.53
CA HIS A 370 -6.52 0.39 19.80
C HIS A 370 -6.70 1.79 20.40
N LEU A 371 -7.92 2.17 20.77
CA LEU A 371 -8.19 3.45 21.43
C LEU A 371 -7.38 3.57 22.72
N GLU A 372 -7.44 2.54 23.56
CA GLU A 372 -6.75 2.50 24.86
C GLU A 372 -5.23 2.49 24.69
N LYS A 373 -4.70 1.60 23.82
CA LYS A 373 -3.26 1.46 23.62
C LYS A 373 -2.60 2.75 23.10
N TYR A 374 -3.24 3.44 22.15
CA TYR A 374 -2.65 4.60 21.48
C TYR A 374 -3.20 5.94 22.00
N GLY A 375 -3.92 5.93 23.13
CA GLY A 375 -4.34 7.14 23.83
C GLY A 375 -5.41 7.97 23.12
N TYR A 376 -6.32 7.32 22.39
CA TYR A 376 -7.47 7.97 21.76
C TYR A 376 -8.71 7.91 22.68
N GLN A 377 -9.45 9.02 22.75
CA GLN A 377 -10.65 9.10 23.59
C GLN A 377 -11.87 8.54 22.87
N LYS A 378 -12.70 7.78 23.60
CA LYS A 378 -14.05 7.41 23.15
C LYS A 378 -14.89 8.68 22.99
N ARG A 379 -15.72 8.74 21.95
CA ARG A 379 -16.71 9.80 21.78
C ARG A 379 -18.00 9.33 22.44
N ALA A 380 -18.53 10.14 23.36
CA ALA A 380 -19.73 9.81 24.14
C ALA A 380 -21.02 10.04 23.34
#